data_AF-A0A7W1HZW6-F1
#
_entry.id   AF-A0A7W1HZW6-F1
#
_cell.length_a   1.000
_cell.length_b   1.000
_cell.length_c   1.000
_cell.angle_alpha   90.00
_cell.angle_beta   90.00
_cell.angle_gamma   90.00
#
_symmetry.space_group_name_H-M   'P 1'
#
loop_
_entity.id
_entity.type
_entity.pdbx_description
1 polymer ?
#
loop_
_entity_poly.entity_id
_entity_poly.type
_entity_poly.pdbx_seq_one_letter_code
_entity_poly.pdbx_strand_id
1 'polypeptide(L)' 'MDIRLISSLTADDENAFAPALLKAVGAILDQFPIAYTLRVETTGAQVFQHTHHSFETAASASIPAGITAPLGTRV' A
#
# COMPACT_ATOMS: atom_id res chain seq x y z
N MET A 1 -12.50 5.84 0.02
CA MET A 1 -13.08 4.92 1.02
C MET A 1 -12.93 5.58 2.38
N ASP A 2 -13.93 5.49 3.26
CA ASP A 2 -13.91 6.03 4.62
C ASP A 2 -13.95 4.88 5.64
N ILE A 3 -12.98 4.83 6.55
CA ILE A 3 -12.92 3.83 7.62
C ILE A 3 -12.78 4.60 8.94
N ARG A 4 -13.71 4.38 9.87
CA ARG A 4 -13.74 5.04 11.16
C ARG A 4 -13.55 4.03 12.28
N LEU A 5 -12.54 4.26 13.11
CA LEU A 5 -12.30 3.47 14.32
C LEU A 5 -12.77 4.26 15.53
N ILE A 6 -13.50 3.60 16.41
CA ILE A 6 -14.00 4.19 17.66
C ILE A 6 -13.28 3.48 18.80
N SER A 7 -12.55 4.27 19.60
CA SER A 7 -11.80 3.80 20.76
C SER A 7 -12.48 4.31 22.04
N SER A 8 -12.43 3.50 23.09
CA SER A 8 -12.85 3.91 24.45
C SER A 8 -11.65 4.28 25.34
N LEU A 9 -10.45 4.34 24.77
CA LEU A 9 -9.23 4.67 25.48
C LEU A 9 -9.23 6.14 25.92
N THR A 10 -8.42 6.42 26.94
CA THR A 10 -8.15 7.81 27.33
C THR A 10 -7.28 8.49 26.28
N ALA A 11 -7.28 9.84 26.24
CA ALA A 11 -6.47 10.58 25.28
C ALA A 11 -4.96 10.24 25.37
N ASP A 12 -4.44 9.96 26.57
CA ASP A 12 -3.03 9.60 26.77
C ASP A 12 -2.71 8.22 26.19
N ASP A 13 -3.56 7.24 26.49
CA ASP A 13 -3.46 5.88 25.94
C ASP A 13 -3.58 5.87 24.41
N GLU A 14 -4.48 6.70 23.85
CA GLU A 14 -4.62 6.85 22.40
C GLU A 14 -3.34 7.38 21.76
N ASN A 15 -2.66 8.33 22.39
CA ASN A 15 -1.42 8.89 21.86
C ASN A 15 -0.28 7.85 21.89
N ALA A 16 -0.26 6.97 22.90
CA ALA A 16 0.68 5.87 22.97
C ALA A 16 0.36 4.77 21.93
N PHE A 17 -0.93 4.51 21.69
CA PHE A 17 -1.39 3.41 20.85
C PHE A 17 -1.47 3.77 19.36
N ALA A 18 -1.84 5.00 19.00
CA ALA A 18 -2.07 5.45 17.63
C ALA A 18 -0.88 5.20 16.68
N PRO A 19 0.39 5.42 17.08
CA PRO A 19 1.53 5.12 16.22
C PRO A 19 1.68 3.62 15.91
N ALA A 20 1.39 2.75 16.89
CA ALA A 20 1.46 1.31 16.73
C ALA A 20 0.33 0.81 15.82
N LEU A 21 -0.87 1.34 16.01
CA LEU A 21 -2.04 1.05 15.17
C LEU A 21 -1.81 1.48 13.72
N LEU A 22 -1.31 2.71 13.51
CA LEU A 22 -1.01 3.23 12.17
C LEU A 22 -0.03 2.32 11.43
N LYS A 23 1.03 1.85 12.10
CA LYS A 23 2.00 0.91 11.53
C LYS A 23 1.38 -0.45 11.20
N ALA A 24 0.59 -1.00 12.12
CA ALA A 24 -0.03 -2.32 11.92
C ALA A 24 -1.00 -2.31 10.73
N VAL A 25 -1.87 -1.30 10.65
CA VAL A 25 -2.82 -1.16 9.54
C VAL A 25 -2.09 -0.82 8.23
N GLY A 26 -1.08 0.05 8.26
CA GLY A 26 -0.24 0.34 7.10
C GLY A 26 0.40 -0.93 6.53
N ALA A 27 1.00 -1.77 7.39
CA ALA A 27 1.61 -3.03 6.95
C ALA A 27 0.63 -4.01 6.29
N ILE A 28 -0.65 -3.99 6.68
CA ILE A 28 -1.70 -4.79 6.05
C ILE A 28 -2.06 -4.18 4.68
N LEU A 29 -2.25 -2.86 4.62
CA LEU A 29 -2.68 -2.17 3.41
C LEU A 29 -1.58 -2.13 2.33
N ASP A 30 -0.30 -2.13 2.73
CA ASP A 30 0.86 -2.22 1.84
C ASP A 30 0.90 -3.51 1.01
N GLN A 31 0.16 -4.55 1.41
CA GLN A 31 0.04 -5.79 0.64
C GLN A 31 -0.85 -5.64 -0.60
N PHE A 32 -1.64 -4.56 -0.68
CA PHE A 32 -2.57 -4.32 -1.76
C PHE A 32 -2.00 -3.29 -2.74
N PRO A 33 -2.13 -3.49 -4.06
CA PRO A 33 -1.65 -2.55 -5.07
C PRO A 33 -2.61 -1.36 -5.21
N ILE A 34 -2.87 -0.64 -4.13
CA ILE A 34 -3.74 0.53 -4.07
C ILE A 34 -3.03 1.72 -3.44
N ALA A 35 -3.34 2.92 -3.93
CA ALA A 35 -2.91 4.16 -3.29
C ALA A 35 -3.86 4.44 -2.12
N TYR A 36 -3.31 4.80 -0.98
CA TYR A 36 -4.12 5.12 0.19
C TYR A 36 -3.41 6.08 1.13
N THR A 37 -4.21 6.81 1.89
CA THR A 37 -3.77 7.60 3.04
C THR A 37 -4.54 7.12 4.25
N LEU A 38 -3.81 6.66 5.26
CA LEU A 38 -4.34 6.32 6.57
C LEU A 38 -4.13 7.50 7.52
N ARG A 39 -5.19 7.94 8.19
CA ARG A 39 -5.16 9.06 9.15
C ARG A 39 -5.84 8.62 10.44
N VAL A 40 -5.16 8.80 11.56
CA VAL A 40 -5.67 8.52 12.91
C VAL A 40 -5.73 9.84 13.68
N GLU A 41 -6.92 10.22 14.13
CA GLU A 41 -7.15 11.39 14.96
C GLU A 41 -7.43 10.93 16.39
N THR A 42 -6.60 11.35 17.34
CA THR A 42 -6.84 11.06 18.76
C THR A 42 -7.71 12.14 19.39
N THR A 43 -8.38 11.81 20.49
CA THR A 43 -9.17 12.79 21.26
C THR A 43 -8.33 13.93 21.83
N GLY A 44 -7.01 13.74 21.95
CA GLY A 44 -6.04 14.78 22.29
C GLY A 44 -5.70 15.76 21.17
N ALA A 45 -6.47 15.77 20.07
CA ALA A 45 -6.24 16.57 18.86
C ALA A 45 -4.91 16.27 18.14
N GLN A 46 -4.30 15.12 18.40
CA GLN A 46 -3.12 14.67 17.66
C GLN A 46 -3.56 13.90 16.41
N VAL A 47 -2.82 14.10 15.33
CA VAL A 47 -3.10 13.48 14.03
C VAL A 47 -1.87 12.72 13.57
N PHE A 48 -2.04 11.43 13.36
CA PHE A 48 -1.01 10.55 12.80
C PHE A 48 -1.42 10.17 11.37
N GLN A 49 -0.49 10.28 10.43
CA GLN A 49 -0.76 9.99 9.02
C GLN A 49 0.29 9.06 8.44
N HIS A 50 -0.16 8.12 7.62
CA HIS A 50 0.67 7.30 6.76
C HIS A 50 0.11 7.36 5.34
N THR A 51 0.96 7.60 4.34
CA THR A 51 0.56 7.65 2.94
C THR A 51 1.39 6.65 2.17
N HIS A 52 0.72 5.79 1.41
CA HIS A 52 1.32 4.85 0.50
C HIS A 52 0.85 5.16 -0.92
N HIS A 53 1.80 5.32 -1.83
CA HIS A 53 1.53 5.51 -3.24
C HIS A 53 1.51 4.13 -3.90
N SER A 54 0.45 3.78 -4.63
CA SER A 54 0.49 2.52 -5.39
C SER A 54 1.53 2.61 -6.48
N PHE A 55 2.43 1.64 -6.48
CA PHE A 55 3.25 1.33 -7.62
C PHE A 55 2.44 0.36 -8.48
N GLU A 56 2.11 0.77 -9.70
CA GLU A 56 1.78 -0.19 -10.73
C GLU A 56 3.00 -1.11 -10.84
N THR A 57 2.84 -2.39 -10.50
CA THR A 57 3.83 -3.39 -10.85
C THR A 57 3.98 -3.28 -12.35
N ALA A 58 5.03 -2.59 -12.79
CA ALA A 58 5.44 -2.60 -14.18
C ALA A 58 5.78 -4.06 -14.47
N ALA A 59 4.78 -4.80 -14.96
CA ALA A 59 4.96 -6.08 -15.59
C ALA A 59 5.92 -5.81 -16.74
N SER A 60 7.22 -5.93 -16.46
CA SER A 60 8.24 -5.96 -17.47
C SER A 60 7.92 -7.20 -18.29
N ALA A 61 7.15 -6.99 -19.36
CA ALA A 61 6.89 -7.98 -20.37
C ALA A 61 8.25 -8.34 -20.97
N SER A 62 8.89 -9.35 -20.40
CA SER A 62 9.98 -10.06 -21.05
C SER A 62 9.38 -10.78 -22.25
N ILE A 63 9.30 -10.06 -23.38
CA ILE A 63 9.10 -10.64 -24.69
C ILE A 63 10.26 -11.61 -24.94
N PRO A 64 10.03 -12.94 -25.03
CA PRO A 64 11.10 -13.84 -25.40
C PRO A 64 11.47 -13.54 -26.86
N ALA A 65 12.74 -13.17 -27.07
CA ALA A 65 13.35 -13.02 -28.38
C ALA A 65 13.43 -14.40 -29.06
N GLY A 66 12.32 -14.80 -29.68
CA GLY A 66 12.15 -16.09 -30.35
C GLY A 66 11.45 -15.95 -31.69
N ILE A 67 11.85 -14.97 -32.50
CA ILE A 67 11.46 -14.90 -33.92
C ILE A 67 12.73 -14.74 -34.76
N THR A 68 13.40 -15.86 -35.02
CA THR A 68 14.31 -15.95 -36.17
C THR A 68 14.29 -17.36 -36.75
N ALA A 69 13.62 -17.50 -37.90
CA ALA A 69 14.01 -18.39 -39.00
C ALA A 69 13.04 -18.17 -40.18
N PRO A 70 13.42 -17.44 -41.24
CA PRO A 70 12.75 -17.62 -42.52
C PRO A 70 13.19 -18.96 -43.13
N LEU A 71 12.18 -19.81 -43.38
CA LEU A 71 12.29 -21.01 -44.20
C LEU A 71 12.68 -20.60 -45.63
N GLY A 72 13.91 -20.88 -46.05
CA GLY A 72 14.44 -20.54 -47.36
C GLY A 72 15.29 -21.66 -47.97
N THR A 73 14.65 -22.40 -48.88
CA THR A 73 15.16 -22.99 -50.13
C THR A 73 16.54 -23.68 -50.16
N ARG A 74 16.53 -24.97 -50.51
CA ARG A 74 17.62 -25.56 -51.32
C ARG A 74 17.05 -26.45 -52.43
N VAL A 75 17.66 -26.23 -53.60
CA VAL A 75 17.41 -26.73 -54.96
C VAL A 75 17.46 -28.25 -55.04
#